data_AF-A0A9P4QRZ5-F1
#
_entry.id   AF-A0A9P4QRZ5-F1
#
_cell.length_a   1.000
_cell.length_b   1.000
_cell.length_c   1.000
_cell.angle_alpha   90.00
_cell.angle_beta   90.00
_cell.angle_gamma   90.00
#
_symmetry.space_group_name_H-M   'P 1'
#
loop_
_entity.id
_entity.type
_entity.pdbx_description
1 polymer ?
#
loop_
_entity_poly.entity_id
_entity_poly.type
_entity_poly.pdbx_seq_one_letter_code
_entity_poly.pdbx_strand_id
1 'polypeptide(L)'
;MHVSDTPSSLSKQPTLIQGIDLPDVPDEDWKCHAVRRSIVNSGEPLANLKSSNVFLRCVASLLEWQMSCAPQYALIYPQFHGELPMKYWHQSPFIGFHDVRERWLDLRRETDSRRTTLLSLPIFLAVNFRRPGDQLIEACARLVDAYEAYVKGLGIEEAALKDYIEVQSSGSSTEMARISIQESKRVILLTFLAFVFLPISLASSIYGMNVQQINQTGHHIGVFVATAFLLLLTTFGLWLVSAAFVAVRASLSDKYEEKQRNNPVQRLTLRDKIFLVGQSLRWPF
;
A
#
# COMPACT_ATOMS: atom_id res chain seq x y z
N MET A 1 37.28 -9.96 43.99
CA MET A 1 36.21 -9.76 42.99
C MET A 1 36.84 -9.88 41.62
N HIS A 2 36.67 -11.04 41.00
CA HIS A 2 37.26 -11.38 39.71
C HIS A 2 36.43 -10.75 38.59
N VAL A 3 37.11 -9.98 37.74
CA VAL A 3 36.62 -9.52 36.45
C VAL A 3 36.79 -10.70 35.49
N SER A 4 35.69 -11.18 34.92
CA SER A 4 35.69 -12.24 33.91
C SER A 4 35.65 -11.60 32.53
N ASP A 5 36.74 -11.78 31.79
CA ASP A 5 36.89 -11.45 30.38
C ASP A 5 35.97 -12.32 29.51
N THR A 6 35.13 -11.69 28.69
CA THR A 6 34.39 -12.34 27.61
C THR A 6 35.20 -12.28 26.31
N PRO A 7 35.38 -13.40 25.59
CA PRO A 7 36.17 -13.42 24.36
C PRO A 7 35.39 -12.82 23.19
N SER A 8 36.01 -11.83 22.55
CA SER A 8 35.62 -11.22 21.28
C SER A 8 35.78 -12.23 20.14
N SER A 9 34.69 -12.91 19.79
CA SER A 9 34.63 -13.71 18.56
C SER A 9 34.61 -12.79 17.35
N LEU A 10 35.74 -12.79 16.63
CA LEU A 10 35.94 -12.22 15.30
C LEU A 10 34.80 -12.67 14.36
N SER A 11 33.85 -11.77 14.11
CA SER A 11 32.96 -11.83 12.96
C SER A 11 33.79 -11.51 11.71
N LYS A 12 34.13 -12.53 10.92
CA LYS A 12 34.60 -12.33 9.54
C LYS A 12 33.44 -11.72 8.76
N GLN A 13 33.45 -10.40 8.60
CA GLN A 13 32.62 -9.75 7.60
C GLN A 13 32.96 -10.36 6.22
N PRO A 14 31.96 -10.73 5.42
CA PRO A 14 32.19 -11.17 4.06
C PRO A 14 32.83 -10.01 3.30
N THR A 15 33.99 -10.27 2.71
CA THR A 15 34.71 -9.34 1.84
C THR A 15 33.77 -8.93 0.71
N LEU A 16 33.18 -7.75 0.86
CA LEU A 16 32.37 -7.09 -0.14
C LEU A 16 33.26 -6.94 -1.37
N ILE A 17 32.91 -7.59 -2.47
CA ILE A 17 33.60 -7.44 -3.75
C ILE A 17 33.46 -5.97 -4.14
N GLN A 18 34.50 -5.20 -3.81
CA GLN A 18 34.60 -3.78 -4.12
C GLN A 18 34.58 -3.63 -5.64
N GLY A 19 33.66 -2.76 -6.08
CA GLY A 19 33.50 -2.20 -7.41
C GLY A 19 34.43 -2.71 -8.50
N ILE A 20 33.87 -3.55 -9.38
CA ILE A 20 34.23 -3.40 -10.79
C ILE A 20 33.64 -2.05 -11.17
N ASP A 21 34.47 -1.02 -11.26
CA ASP A 21 34.12 0.26 -11.87
C ASP A 21 33.70 -0.05 -13.32
N LEU A 22 32.39 -0.25 -13.52
CA LEU A 22 31.86 -0.27 -14.86
C LEU A 22 32.06 1.14 -15.41
N PRO A 23 32.75 1.29 -16.56
CA PRO A 23 32.85 2.59 -17.19
C PRO A 23 31.45 3.19 -17.36
N ASP A 24 31.33 4.51 -17.24
CA ASP A 24 30.13 5.30 -17.55
C ASP A 24 29.83 5.16 -19.05
N VAL A 25 29.33 3.99 -19.43
CA VAL A 25 28.87 3.68 -20.77
C VAL A 25 27.39 4.05 -20.79
N PRO A 26 26.91 4.84 -21.77
CA PRO A 26 25.51 5.23 -21.85
C PRO A 26 24.59 4.00 -21.72
N ASP A 27 23.50 4.15 -20.97
CA ASP A 27 22.61 3.08 -20.48
C ASP A 27 22.01 2.17 -21.59
N GLU A 28 22.15 2.52 -22.87
CA GLU A 28 21.76 1.68 -23.99
C GLU A 28 22.81 0.60 -24.34
N ASP A 29 24.09 0.82 -24.06
CA ASP A 29 25.17 -0.04 -24.56
C ASP A 29 25.33 -1.32 -23.72
N TRP A 30 24.99 -1.28 -22.42
CA TRP A 30 25.11 -2.46 -21.55
C TRP A 30 24.09 -3.55 -21.89
N LYS A 31 22.89 -3.18 -22.37
CA LYS A 31 21.86 -4.14 -22.81
C LYS A 31 22.35 -4.89 -24.04
N CYS A 32 22.87 -4.16 -25.02
CA CYS A 32 23.50 -4.72 -26.20
C CYS A 32 24.67 -5.63 -25.83
N HIS A 33 25.51 -5.21 -24.89
CA HIS A 33 26.64 -6.01 -24.41
C HIS A 33 26.18 -7.29 -23.69
N ALA A 34 25.14 -7.23 -22.86
CA ALA A 34 24.58 -8.38 -22.16
C ALA A 34 23.99 -9.41 -23.13
N VAL A 35 23.21 -8.95 -24.13
CA VAL A 35 22.67 -9.81 -25.18
C VAL A 35 23.80 -10.44 -26.00
N ARG A 36 24.80 -9.64 -26.41
CA ARG A 36 25.98 -10.15 -27.14
C ARG A 36 26.73 -11.22 -26.35
N ARG A 37 26.93 -10.99 -25.05
CA ARG A 37 27.57 -11.95 -24.15
C ARG A 37 26.75 -13.22 -24.00
N SER A 38 25.42 -13.12 -23.91
CA SER A 38 24.53 -14.30 -23.87
C SER A 38 24.61 -15.11 -25.17
N ILE A 39 24.62 -14.44 -26.33
CA ILE A 39 24.76 -15.10 -27.63
C ILE A 39 26.11 -15.83 -27.75
N VAL A 40 27.20 -15.25 -27.23
CA VAL A 40 28.54 -15.89 -27.25
C VAL A 40 28.64 -17.05 -26.26
N ASN A 41 27.98 -16.94 -25.11
CA ASN A 41 28.12 -17.88 -23.99
C ASN A 41 27.04 -18.98 -23.94
N SER A 42 25.99 -18.92 -24.76
CA SER A 42 24.95 -19.96 -24.87
C SER A 42 25.50 -21.20 -25.57
N GLY A 43 26.48 -21.85 -24.92
CA GLY A 43 27.04 -23.12 -25.31
C GLY A 43 26.08 -24.26 -24.98
N GLU A 44 25.77 -25.06 -25.99
CA GLU A 44 25.13 -26.38 -25.96
C GLU A 44 23.65 -26.52 -26.39
N PRO A 45 22.61 -26.04 -25.69
CA PRO A 45 21.23 -26.42 -26.05
C PRO A 45 20.73 -25.73 -27.34
N LEU A 46 21.13 -24.49 -27.60
CA LEU A 46 20.85 -23.78 -28.87
C LEU A 46 21.95 -23.96 -29.93
N ALA A 47 23.07 -24.58 -29.57
CA ALA A 47 24.18 -24.85 -30.49
C ALA A 47 23.77 -25.83 -31.61
N ASN A 48 22.84 -26.74 -31.30
CA ASN A 48 22.32 -27.75 -32.23
C ASN A 48 21.36 -27.21 -33.29
N LEU A 49 20.79 -26.01 -33.09
CA LEU A 49 20.12 -25.29 -34.17
C LEU A 49 21.20 -24.86 -35.16
N LYS A 50 21.22 -25.51 -36.35
CA LYS A 50 22.06 -25.14 -37.50
C LYS A 50 22.11 -23.61 -37.62
N SER A 51 23.26 -23.09 -38.03
CA SER A 51 23.62 -21.67 -38.20
C SER A 51 22.60 -20.76 -38.93
N SER A 52 21.52 -21.31 -39.48
CA SER A 52 20.51 -20.61 -40.26
C SER A 52 19.55 -19.72 -39.46
N ASN A 53 19.44 -19.85 -38.13
CA ASN A 53 18.42 -19.12 -37.35
C ASN A 53 19.03 -18.15 -36.31
N VAL A 54 19.93 -17.27 -36.75
CA VAL A 54 20.51 -16.19 -35.92
C VAL A 54 19.41 -15.38 -35.21
N PHE A 55 18.30 -15.11 -35.90
CA PHE A 55 17.19 -14.35 -35.34
C PHE A 55 16.55 -15.01 -34.12
N LEU A 56 16.33 -16.33 -34.15
CA LEU A 56 15.76 -17.05 -33.00
C LEU A 56 16.71 -16.97 -31.80
N ARG A 57 18.02 -17.11 -32.03
CA ARG A 57 19.03 -16.98 -30.96
C ARG A 57 18.99 -15.59 -30.32
N CYS A 58 18.82 -14.54 -31.13
CA CYS A 58 18.67 -13.18 -30.60
C CYS A 58 17.39 -13.04 -29.75
N VAL A 59 16.25 -13.55 -30.22
CA VAL A 59 14.98 -13.49 -29.48
C VAL A 59 15.07 -14.28 -28.17
N ALA A 60 15.61 -15.50 -28.21
CA ALA A 60 15.84 -16.32 -27.02
C ALA A 60 16.77 -15.62 -26.03
N SER A 61 17.89 -15.07 -26.51
CA SER A 61 18.84 -14.34 -25.65
C SER A 61 18.24 -13.08 -25.03
N LEU A 62 17.37 -12.38 -25.76
CA LEU A 62 16.69 -11.18 -25.27
C LEU A 62 15.64 -11.53 -24.21
N LEU A 63 14.87 -12.60 -24.41
CA LEU A 63 13.90 -13.08 -23.42
C LEU A 63 14.61 -13.66 -22.19
N GLU A 64 15.68 -14.44 -22.36
CA GLU A 64 16.52 -14.91 -21.26
C GLU A 64 17.11 -13.75 -20.49
N TRP A 65 17.62 -12.72 -21.18
CA TRP A 65 18.08 -11.51 -20.54
C TRP A 65 16.96 -10.83 -19.74
N GLN A 66 15.78 -10.66 -20.34
CA GLN A 66 14.62 -10.06 -19.66
C GLN A 66 14.18 -10.88 -18.43
N MET A 67 14.24 -12.21 -18.50
CA MET A 67 13.97 -13.11 -17.37
C MET A 67 15.08 -13.08 -16.31
N SER A 68 16.32 -12.82 -16.72
CA SER A 68 17.49 -12.74 -15.85
C SER A 68 17.57 -11.40 -15.09
N CYS A 69 17.08 -10.32 -15.71
CA CYS A 69 16.95 -9.03 -15.08
C CYS A 69 15.83 -9.08 -14.04
N ALA A 70 16.21 -8.82 -12.79
CA ALA A 70 15.24 -8.48 -11.76
C ALA A 70 14.34 -7.36 -12.31
N PRO A 71 13.02 -7.39 -12.05
CA PRO A 71 12.22 -6.19 -12.15
C PRO A 71 12.99 -5.06 -11.44
N GLN A 72 13.13 -3.90 -12.09
CA GLN A 72 13.91 -2.79 -11.51
C GLN A 72 13.40 -2.38 -10.12
N TYR A 73 12.17 -2.79 -9.80
CA TYR A 73 11.43 -2.48 -8.58
C TYR A 73 11.11 -3.73 -7.72
N ALA A 74 11.71 -4.89 -8.03
CA ALA A 74 11.56 -6.09 -7.19
C ALA A 74 12.21 -5.84 -5.83
N LEU A 75 11.37 -5.66 -4.82
CA LEU A 75 11.79 -5.45 -3.45
C LEU A 75 12.34 -6.74 -2.83
N ILE A 76 13.43 -6.56 -2.08
CA ILE A 76 13.91 -7.53 -1.10
C ILE A 76 13.16 -7.22 0.20
N TYR A 77 12.24 -8.08 0.60
CA TYR A 77 11.58 -7.97 1.91
C TYR A 77 12.32 -8.85 2.92
N PRO A 78 13.13 -8.29 3.84
CA PRO A 78 13.81 -9.08 4.87
C PRO A 78 12.84 -9.72 5.88
N GLN A 79 11.55 -9.36 5.83
CA GLN A 79 10.52 -9.72 6.81
C GLN A 79 9.69 -10.93 6.38
N PHE A 80 9.83 -11.38 5.13
CA PHE A 80 9.21 -12.61 4.64
C PHE A 80 10.16 -13.79 4.87
N HIS A 81 9.97 -14.50 5.99
CA HIS A 81 10.74 -15.68 6.38
C HIS A 81 10.44 -16.96 5.55
N GLY A 82 9.87 -16.83 4.35
CA GLY A 82 9.57 -17.95 3.46
C GLY A 82 10.23 -17.73 2.11
N GLU A 83 11.29 -18.49 1.85
CA GLU A 83 11.99 -18.75 0.58
C GLU A 83 11.47 -18.04 -0.69
N LEU A 84 11.56 -16.71 -0.77
CA LEU A 84 11.67 -16.04 -2.06
C LEU A 84 13.09 -16.27 -2.56
N PRO A 85 13.30 -16.66 -3.83
CA PRO A 85 14.61 -17.01 -4.33
C PRO A 85 15.58 -15.85 -4.09
N MET A 86 16.61 -16.11 -3.30
CA MET A 86 17.74 -15.24 -2.90
C MET A 86 18.46 -14.49 -4.04
N LYS A 87 18.00 -14.61 -5.28
CA LYS A 87 18.66 -14.13 -6.49
C LYS A 87 18.85 -12.60 -6.53
N TYR A 88 18.01 -11.83 -5.82
CA TYR A 88 18.01 -10.37 -5.90
C TYR A 88 18.48 -9.65 -4.63
N TRP A 89 19.00 -10.37 -3.65
CA TRP A 89 19.27 -9.88 -2.28
C TRP A 89 20.33 -8.76 -2.15
N HIS A 90 21.07 -8.40 -3.20
CA HIS A 90 22.29 -7.59 -3.05
C HIS A 90 22.22 -6.13 -3.54
N GLN A 91 21.08 -5.60 -3.99
CA GLN A 91 21.09 -4.29 -4.69
C GLN A 91 20.09 -3.21 -4.23
N SER A 92 19.21 -3.41 -3.24
CA SER A 92 18.29 -2.34 -2.84
C SER A 92 18.78 -1.56 -1.60
N PRO A 93 19.13 -0.26 -1.72
CA PRO A 93 19.33 0.58 -0.55
C PRO A 93 18.01 0.71 0.21
N PHE A 94 18.08 0.61 1.53
CA PHE A 94 16.94 0.76 2.45
C PHE A 94 16.27 2.13 2.21
N ILE A 95 15.09 2.13 1.60
CA ILE A 95 14.31 3.34 1.29
C ILE A 95 12.99 3.26 2.07
N GLY A 96 12.56 4.38 2.65
CA GLY A 96 11.47 4.48 3.63
C GLY A 96 10.09 4.01 3.14
N PHE A 97 9.20 3.79 4.11
CA PHE A 97 7.85 3.22 3.94
C PHE A 97 6.91 3.92 2.95
N HIS A 98 7.20 5.15 2.53
CA HIS A 98 6.35 5.89 1.58
C HIS A 98 6.41 5.37 0.12
N ASP A 99 7.34 4.47 -0.19
CA ASP A 99 7.62 4.02 -1.56
C ASP A 99 6.96 2.66 -1.92
N VAL A 100 6.35 1.96 -0.95
CA VAL A 100 5.85 0.58 -1.19
C VAL A 100 4.73 0.54 -2.23
N ARG A 101 3.84 1.55 -2.23
CA ARG A 101 2.71 1.64 -3.17
C ARG A 101 3.16 1.98 -4.59
N GLU A 102 4.12 2.89 -4.72
CA GLU A 102 4.68 3.29 -6.02
C GLU A 102 5.42 2.10 -6.65
N ARG A 103 6.24 1.39 -5.87
CA ARG A 103 6.89 0.16 -6.32
C ARG A 103 5.93 -0.95 -6.73
N TRP A 104 4.81 -1.12 -6.01
CA TRP A 104 3.77 -2.05 -6.45
C TRP A 104 3.17 -1.65 -7.80
N LEU A 105 2.91 -0.35 -8.02
CA LEU A 105 2.43 0.15 -9.31
C LEU A 105 3.45 -0.03 -10.42
N ASP A 106 4.75 0.11 -10.13
CA ASP A 106 5.81 -0.12 -11.09
C ASP A 106 5.97 -1.60 -11.43
N LEU A 107 5.98 -2.49 -10.43
CA LEU A 107 5.99 -3.94 -10.63
C LEU A 107 4.77 -4.41 -11.44
N ARG A 108 3.59 -3.83 -11.17
CA ARG A 108 2.38 -4.11 -11.93
C ARG A 108 2.50 -3.67 -13.38
N ARG A 109 2.98 -2.44 -13.63
CA ARG A 109 3.23 -1.92 -14.98
C ARG A 109 4.22 -2.81 -15.74
N GLU A 110 5.28 -3.25 -15.08
CA GLU A 110 6.26 -4.15 -15.66
C GLU A 110 5.67 -5.54 -15.96
N THR A 111 4.87 -6.09 -15.04
CA THR A 111 4.17 -7.37 -15.24
C THR A 111 3.19 -7.29 -16.42
N ASP A 112 2.43 -6.21 -16.53
CA ASP A 112 1.50 -5.99 -17.64
C ASP A 112 2.22 -5.79 -18.98
N SER A 113 3.38 -5.12 -18.97
CA SER A 113 4.26 -5.02 -20.14
C SER A 113 4.74 -6.40 -20.59
N ARG A 114 5.20 -7.24 -19.66
CA ARG A 114 5.66 -8.61 -19.94
C ARG A 114 4.54 -9.54 -20.40
N ARG A 115 3.33 -9.41 -19.84
CA ARG A 115 2.12 -10.09 -20.36
C ARG A 115 1.84 -9.71 -21.81
N THR A 116 1.96 -8.43 -22.14
CA THR A 116 1.79 -7.94 -23.51
C THR A 116 2.85 -8.55 -24.45
N THR A 117 4.11 -8.60 -24.02
CA THR A 117 5.18 -9.30 -24.75
C THR A 117 4.84 -10.77 -24.97
N LEU A 118 4.42 -11.49 -23.93
CA LEU A 118 4.02 -12.90 -24.01
C LEU A 118 2.88 -13.12 -25.03
N LEU A 119 1.87 -12.26 -25.05
CA LEU A 119 0.76 -12.34 -26.01
C LEU A 119 1.19 -12.06 -27.45
N SER A 120 2.17 -11.16 -27.63
CA SER A 120 2.70 -10.82 -28.97
C SER A 120 3.68 -11.85 -29.53
N LEU A 121 4.33 -12.63 -28.65
CA LEU A 121 5.43 -13.51 -29.01
C LEU A 121 5.03 -14.60 -30.02
N PRO A 122 3.90 -15.34 -29.87
CA PRO A 122 3.49 -16.34 -30.85
C PRO A 122 3.23 -15.74 -32.24
N ILE A 123 2.58 -14.57 -32.30
CA ILE A 123 2.28 -13.86 -33.56
C ILE A 123 3.58 -13.45 -34.24
N PHE A 124 4.50 -12.86 -33.48
CA PHE A 124 5.81 -12.46 -33.96
C PHE A 124 6.59 -13.66 -34.52
N LEU A 125 6.60 -14.79 -33.82
CA LEU A 125 7.26 -16.01 -34.28
C LEU A 125 6.60 -16.57 -35.56
N ALA A 126 5.26 -16.61 -35.63
CA ALA A 126 4.55 -17.08 -36.81
C ALA A 126 4.81 -16.23 -38.07
N VAL A 127 4.91 -14.91 -37.90
CA VAL A 127 5.16 -13.97 -39.02
C VAL A 127 6.59 -14.10 -39.55
N ASN A 128 7.57 -14.21 -38.65
CA ASN A 128 8.99 -14.22 -39.03
C ASN A 128 9.50 -15.60 -39.47
N PHE A 129 8.81 -16.69 -39.08
CA PHE A 129 9.21 -18.06 -39.40
C PHE A 129 8.12 -18.79 -40.20
N ARG A 130 8.00 -18.50 -41.51
CA ARG A 130 6.96 -19.07 -42.40
C ARG A 130 6.98 -20.59 -42.58
N ARG A 131 8.13 -21.25 -42.36
CA ARG A 131 8.30 -22.71 -42.44
C ARG A 131 9.26 -23.18 -41.36
N PRO A 132 8.83 -23.21 -40.10
CA PRO A 132 9.69 -23.67 -39.03
C PRO A 132 9.87 -25.19 -39.16
N GLY A 133 11.11 -25.67 -39.09
CA GLY A 133 11.34 -27.11 -38.90
C GLY A 133 10.86 -27.53 -37.50
N ASP A 134 10.58 -28.82 -37.29
CA ASP A 134 10.02 -29.34 -36.03
C ASP A 134 10.85 -28.92 -34.80
N GLN A 135 12.18 -28.92 -34.92
CA GLN A 135 13.10 -28.46 -33.87
C GLN A 135 12.93 -26.97 -33.51
N LEU A 136 12.60 -26.13 -34.49
CA LEU A 136 12.34 -24.70 -34.28
C LEU A 136 11.01 -24.50 -33.55
N ILE A 137 9.98 -25.27 -33.90
CA ILE A 137 8.68 -25.24 -33.23
C ILE A 137 8.84 -25.63 -31.76
N GLU A 138 9.57 -26.72 -31.48
CA GLU A 138 9.84 -27.17 -30.11
C GLU A 138 10.66 -26.16 -29.30
N ALA A 139 11.67 -25.53 -29.91
CA ALA A 139 12.44 -24.47 -29.26
C ALA A 139 11.58 -23.24 -28.94
N CYS A 140 10.73 -22.82 -29.88
CA CYS A 140 9.78 -21.72 -29.67
C CYS A 140 8.78 -22.03 -28.55
N ALA A 141 8.22 -23.25 -28.54
CA ALA A 141 7.28 -23.68 -27.49
C ALA A 141 7.94 -23.63 -26.11
N ARG A 142 9.14 -24.22 -25.95
CA ARG A 142 9.88 -24.17 -24.69
C ARG A 142 10.19 -22.74 -24.21
N LEU A 143 10.50 -21.85 -25.14
CA LEU A 143 10.78 -20.44 -24.83
C LEU A 143 9.52 -19.70 -24.35
N VAL A 144 8.38 -19.94 -25.01
CA VAL A 144 7.08 -19.39 -24.61
C VAL A 144 6.69 -19.92 -23.23
N ASP A 145 6.81 -21.23 -22.99
CA ASP A 145 6.47 -21.87 -21.71
C ASP A 145 7.34 -21.32 -20.56
N ALA A 146 8.65 -21.17 -20.79
CA ALA A 146 9.57 -20.61 -19.80
C ALA A 146 9.21 -19.16 -19.46
N TYR A 147 8.90 -18.34 -20.47
CA TYR A 147 8.51 -16.95 -20.27
C TYR A 147 7.14 -16.82 -19.60
N GLU A 148 6.19 -17.70 -19.92
CA GLU A 148 4.89 -17.76 -19.25
C GLU A 148 5.04 -18.11 -17.76
N ALA A 149 5.85 -19.12 -17.44
CA ALA A 149 6.13 -19.50 -16.05
C ALA A 149 6.75 -18.33 -15.26
N TYR A 150 7.64 -17.59 -15.90
CA TYR A 150 8.24 -16.39 -15.32
C TYR A 150 7.21 -15.27 -15.06
N VAL A 151 6.36 -14.95 -16.03
CA VAL A 151 5.29 -13.94 -15.87
C VAL A 151 4.29 -14.35 -14.79
N LYS A 152 3.98 -15.65 -14.66
CA LYS A 152 3.16 -16.16 -13.55
C LYS A 152 3.84 -15.94 -12.19
N GLY A 153 5.14 -16.19 -12.09
CA GLY A 153 5.92 -15.91 -10.89
C GLY A 153 5.82 -14.45 -10.45
N LEU A 154 5.99 -13.51 -11.38
CA LEU A 154 5.83 -12.08 -11.09
C LEU A 154 4.42 -11.72 -10.61
N GLY A 155 3.39 -12.36 -11.17
CA GLY A 155 2.02 -12.15 -10.73
C GLY A 155 1.77 -12.59 -9.28
N ILE A 156 2.46 -13.64 -8.82
CA ILE A 156 2.40 -14.09 -7.41
C ILE A 156 3.09 -13.07 -6.51
N GLU A 157 4.25 -12.56 -6.90
CA GLU A 157 4.97 -11.51 -6.15
C GLU A 157 4.17 -10.21 -6.08
N GLU A 158 3.53 -9.79 -7.20
CA GLU A 158 2.62 -8.64 -7.25
C GLU A 158 1.46 -8.80 -6.25
N ALA A 159 0.84 -9.98 -6.21
CA ALA A 159 -0.25 -10.28 -5.29
C ALA A 159 0.20 -10.23 -3.82
N ALA A 160 1.35 -10.85 -3.50
CA ALA A 160 1.91 -10.82 -2.15
C ALA A 160 2.22 -9.40 -1.68
N LEU A 161 2.77 -8.56 -2.57
CA LEU A 161 3.05 -7.17 -2.27
C LEU A 161 1.77 -6.36 -2.03
N LYS A 162 0.74 -6.60 -2.84
CA LYS A 162 -0.57 -5.97 -2.65
C LYS A 162 -1.18 -6.33 -1.29
N ASP A 163 -1.15 -7.60 -0.91
CA ASP A 163 -1.68 -8.07 0.38
C ASP A 163 -0.93 -7.43 1.55
N TYR A 164 0.39 -7.28 1.44
CA TYR A 164 1.19 -6.56 2.44
C TYR A 164 0.76 -5.08 2.59
N ILE A 165 0.53 -4.38 1.47
CA ILE A 165 0.02 -3.00 1.50
C ILE A 165 -1.34 -2.93 2.17
N GLU A 166 -2.24 -3.87 1.85
CA GLU A 166 -3.58 -3.92 2.44
C GLU A 166 -3.51 -4.13 3.95
N VAL A 167 -2.70 -5.09 4.42
CA VAL A 167 -2.48 -5.34 5.86
C VAL A 167 -1.90 -4.09 6.54
N GLN A 168 -0.89 -3.45 5.95
CA GLN A 168 -0.28 -2.26 6.52
C GLN A 168 -1.27 -1.08 6.58
N SER A 169 -2.05 -0.88 5.52
CA SER A 169 -3.06 0.18 5.44
C SER A 169 -4.17 -0.02 6.50
N SER A 170 -4.53 -1.27 6.77
CA SER A 170 -5.48 -1.62 7.82
C SER A 170 -4.90 -1.30 9.21
N GLY A 171 -3.64 -1.63 9.47
CA GLY A 171 -2.95 -1.31 10.71
C GLY A 171 -2.89 0.20 10.96
N SER A 172 -2.47 0.98 9.96
CA SER A 172 -2.41 2.45 10.04
C SER A 172 -3.79 3.06 10.30
N SER A 173 -4.84 2.53 9.65
CA SER A 173 -6.21 2.98 9.86
C SER A 173 -6.69 2.70 11.29
N THR A 174 -6.37 1.52 11.85
CA THR A 174 -6.71 1.21 13.24
C THR A 174 -5.97 2.10 14.24
N GLU A 175 -4.71 2.45 13.95
CA GLU A 175 -3.93 3.32 14.82
C GLU A 175 -4.42 4.76 14.75
N MET A 176 -4.70 5.29 13.55
CA MET A 176 -5.34 6.59 13.38
C MET A 176 -6.69 6.66 14.09
N ALA A 177 -7.50 5.60 14.03
CA ALA A 177 -8.76 5.53 14.76
C ALA A 177 -8.54 5.58 16.28
N ARG A 178 -7.52 4.87 16.81
CA ARG A 178 -7.17 4.94 18.24
C ARG A 178 -6.73 6.33 18.66
N ILE A 179 -5.88 6.99 17.88
CA ILE A 179 -5.42 8.35 18.14
C ILE A 179 -6.63 9.31 18.15
N SER A 180 -7.50 9.23 17.15
CA SER A 180 -8.72 10.04 17.06
C SER A 180 -9.67 9.83 18.26
N ILE A 181 -9.82 8.58 18.73
CA ILE A 181 -10.59 8.28 19.95
C ILE A 181 -9.94 8.92 21.19
N GLN A 182 -8.62 8.86 21.31
CA GLN A 182 -7.90 9.48 22.42
C GLN A 182 -8.01 11.00 22.41
N GLU A 183 -7.89 11.63 21.23
CA GLU A 183 -8.08 13.07 21.06
C GLU A 183 -9.51 13.49 21.38
N SER A 184 -10.50 12.73 20.90
CA SER A 184 -11.92 12.96 21.20
C SER A 184 -12.20 12.96 22.70
N LYS A 185 -11.58 12.04 23.47
CA LYS A 185 -11.70 12.02 24.93
C LYS A 185 -11.15 13.30 25.59
N ARG A 186 -10.02 13.82 25.09
CA ARG A 186 -9.43 15.07 25.60
C ARG A 186 -10.32 16.27 25.29
N VAL A 187 -10.90 16.34 24.10
CA VAL A 187 -11.84 17.39 23.70
C VAL A 187 -13.11 17.35 24.54
N ILE A 188 -13.64 16.15 24.85
CA ILE A 188 -14.80 16.00 25.73
C ILE A 188 -14.50 16.56 27.13
N LEU A 189 -13.33 16.25 27.69
CA LEU A 189 -12.95 16.77 29.02
C LEU A 189 -12.83 18.29 29.00
N LEU A 190 -12.21 18.86 27.96
CA LEU A 190 -12.03 20.31 27.84
C LEU A 190 -13.36 21.05 27.67
N THR A 191 -14.26 20.51 26.85
CA THR A 191 -15.60 21.08 26.66
C THR A 191 -16.43 20.98 27.93
N PHE A 192 -16.37 19.86 28.66
CA PHE A 192 -17.01 19.72 29.97
C PHE A 192 -16.52 20.78 30.96
N LEU A 193 -15.22 21.02 31.03
CA LEU A 193 -14.64 22.02 31.91
C LEU A 193 -15.09 23.45 31.53
N ALA A 194 -15.11 23.77 30.23
CA ALA A 194 -15.63 25.05 29.74
C ALA A 194 -17.12 25.25 30.11
N PHE A 195 -17.94 24.19 30.02
CA PHE A 195 -19.35 24.23 30.38
C PHE A 195 -19.60 24.60 31.85
N VAL A 196 -18.69 24.23 32.76
CA VAL A 196 -18.78 24.58 34.18
C VAL A 196 -18.19 25.97 34.46
N PHE A 197 -17.02 26.28 33.91
CA PHE A 197 -16.33 27.54 34.20
C PHE A 197 -17.01 28.76 33.58
N LEU A 198 -17.64 28.63 32.42
CA LEU A 198 -18.19 29.77 31.68
C LEU A 198 -19.39 30.41 32.42
N PRO A 199 -20.39 29.67 32.93
CA PRO A 199 -21.47 30.24 33.74
C PRO A 199 -20.99 30.82 35.08
N ILE A 200 -20.02 30.17 35.73
CA ILE A 200 -19.44 30.66 37.00
C ILE A 200 -18.70 32.00 36.75
N SER A 201 -17.93 32.08 35.67
CA SER A 201 -17.21 33.30 35.30
C SER A 201 -18.18 34.42 34.93
N LEU A 202 -19.28 34.10 34.24
CA LEU A 202 -20.34 35.06 33.92
C LEU A 202 -21.00 35.60 35.20
N ALA A 203 -21.38 34.72 36.13
CA ALA A 203 -21.95 35.12 37.42
C ALA A 203 -20.95 36.00 38.19
N SER A 204 -19.69 35.57 38.30
CA SER A 204 -18.64 36.35 38.95
C SER A 204 -18.43 37.73 38.31
N SER A 205 -18.57 37.84 36.98
CA SER A 205 -18.44 39.12 36.25
C SER A 205 -19.60 40.07 36.58
N ILE A 206 -20.84 39.59 36.50
CA ILE A 206 -22.05 40.38 36.77
C ILE A 206 -22.04 40.97 38.19
N TYR A 207 -21.63 40.15 39.16
CA TYR A 207 -21.60 40.56 40.56
C TYR A 207 -20.31 41.27 40.94
N GLY A 208 -19.17 40.90 40.35
CA GLY A 208 -17.86 41.55 40.55
C GLY A 208 -17.86 43.01 40.11
N MET A 209 -18.60 43.35 39.05
CA MET A 209 -18.75 44.74 38.57
C MET A 209 -19.62 45.62 39.49
N ASN A 210 -20.49 45.03 40.33
CA ASN A 210 -21.50 45.77 41.11
C ASN A 210 -21.33 45.68 42.64
N VAL A 211 -20.26 45.05 43.16
CA VAL A 211 -20.06 44.84 44.60
C VAL A 211 -20.06 46.15 45.40
N GLN A 212 -19.58 47.25 44.82
CA GLN A 212 -19.52 48.54 45.51
C GLN A 212 -20.90 49.21 45.67
N GLN A 213 -21.86 48.95 44.78
CA GLN A 213 -23.21 49.52 44.86
C GLN A 213 -24.17 48.65 45.68
N ILE A 214 -23.96 47.33 45.72
CA ILE A 214 -24.86 46.38 46.40
C ILE A 214 -24.60 46.29 47.91
N ASN A 215 -23.39 46.61 48.39
CA ASN A 215 -23.04 46.45 49.81
C ASN A 215 -23.62 47.52 50.76
N GLN A 216 -24.22 48.61 50.26
CA GLN A 216 -24.83 49.60 51.15
C GLN A 216 -26.24 49.21 51.64
N THR A 217 -26.87 48.18 51.06
CA THR A 217 -28.24 47.74 51.42
C THR A 217 -28.31 46.37 52.07
N GLY A 218 -27.18 45.76 52.45
CA GLY A 218 -27.16 44.49 53.19
C GLY A 218 -27.72 43.30 52.39
N HIS A 219 -27.52 43.27 51.07
CA HIS A 219 -28.00 42.18 50.24
C HIS A 219 -27.33 40.85 50.59
N HIS A 220 -28.15 39.83 50.90
CA HIS A 220 -27.68 38.52 51.33
C HIS A 220 -26.93 37.78 50.21
N ILE A 221 -25.76 37.22 50.55
CA ILE A 221 -24.94 36.33 49.70
C ILE A 221 -25.76 35.22 49.01
N GLY A 222 -26.92 34.87 49.56
CA GLY A 222 -27.85 33.89 49.01
C GLY A 222 -28.37 34.24 47.61
N VAL A 223 -28.52 35.52 47.25
CA VAL A 223 -29.02 35.92 45.91
C VAL A 223 -27.97 35.62 44.83
N PHE A 224 -26.68 35.78 45.14
CA PHE A 224 -25.58 35.39 44.28
C PHE A 224 -25.56 33.88 44.03
N VAL A 225 -25.68 33.09 45.11
CA VAL A 225 -25.68 31.63 45.02
C VAL A 225 -26.89 31.13 44.22
N ALA A 226 -28.07 31.72 44.44
CA ALA A 226 -29.29 31.35 43.72
C ALA A 226 -29.20 31.63 42.21
N THR A 227 -28.65 32.78 41.81
CA THR A 227 -28.48 33.13 40.39
C THR A 227 -27.40 32.30 39.71
N ALA A 228 -26.29 32.02 40.39
CA ALA A 228 -25.26 31.10 39.88
C ALA A 228 -25.85 29.68 39.68
N PHE A 229 -26.65 29.19 40.62
CA PHE A 229 -27.31 27.89 40.50
C PHE A 229 -28.35 27.87 39.36
N LEU A 230 -29.11 28.95 39.19
CA LEU A 230 -30.07 29.09 38.09
C LEU A 230 -29.35 29.08 36.72
N LEU A 231 -28.23 29.81 36.58
CA LEU A 231 -27.43 29.82 35.36
C LEU A 231 -26.80 28.45 35.06
N LEU A 232 -26.40 27.73 36.10
CA LEU A 232 -25.88 26.37 35.95
C LEU A 232 -26.98 25.43 35.46
N LEU A 233 -28.18 25.49 36.07
CA LEU A 233 -29.34 24.69 35.67
C LEU A 233 -29.77 24.96 34.22
N THR A 234 -29.84 26.23 33.80
CA THR A 234 -30.22 26.57 32.43
C THR A 234 -29.19 26.09 31.42
N THR A 235 -27.90 26.23 31.74
CA THR A 235 -26.82 25.76 30.86
C THR A 235 -26.83 24.24 30.73
N PHE A 236 -26.97 23.51 31.84
CA PHE A 236 -27.09 22.04 31.82
C PHE A 236 -28.37 21.57 31.13
N GLY A 237 -29.49 22.26 31.34
CA GLY A 237 -30.75 21.97 30.66
C GLY A 237 -30.62 22.13 29.15
N LEU A 238 -30.03 23.23 28.68
CA LEU A 238 -29.78 23.47 27.26
C LEU A 238 -28.84 22.41 26.67
N TRP A 239 -27.80 22.02 27.41
CA TRP A 239 -26.88 20.96 27.01
C TRP A 239 -27.59 19.61 26.86
N LEU A 240 -28.43 19.22 27.84
CA LEU A 240 -29.20 17.97 27.78
C LEU A 240 -30.16 17.95 26.58
N VAL A 241 -30.84 19.06 26.30
CA VAL A 241 -31.73 19.19 25.14
C VAL A 241 -30.93 19.04 23.84
N SER A 242 -29.76 19.67 23.75
CA SER A 242 -28.86 19.55 22.60
C SER A 242 -28.37 18.11 22.41
N ALA A 243 -27.92 17.45 23.49
CA ALA A 243 -27.48 16.06 23.46
C ALA A 243 -28.61 15.10 23.07
N ALA A 244 -29.82 15.30 23.61
CA ALA A 244 -31.00 14.53 23.25
C ALA A 244 -31.35 14.70 21.77
N PHE A 245 -31.27 15.92 21.23
CA PHE A 245 -31.52 16.19 19.82
C PHE A 245 -30.51 15.45 18.91
N VAL A 246 -29.22 15.45 19.27
CA VAL A 246 -28.18 14.71 18.54
C VAL A 246 -28.42 13.21 18.62
N ALA A 247 -28.76 12.67 19.79
CA ALA A 247 -29.05 11.25 19.97
C ALA A 247 -30.27 10.79 19.15
N VAL A 248 -31.33 11.61 19.12
CA VAL A 248 -32.52 11.33 18.28
C VAL A 248 -32.12 11.32 16.80
N ARG A 249 -31.32 12.29 16.35
CA ARG A 249 -30.86 12.34 14.95
C ARG A 249 -30.00 11.14 14.57
N ALA A 250 -29.10 10.71 15.46
CA ALA A 250 -28.31 9.49 15.27
C ALA A 250 -29.21 8.26 15.11
N SER A 251 -30.20 8.12 16.00
CA SER A 251 -31.16 7.00 15.95
C SER A 251 -31.99 6.95 14.66
N LEU A 252 -32.27 8.11 14.06
CA LEU A 252 -32.96 8.18 12.78
C LEU A 252 -32.03 7.75 11.64
N SER A 253 -30.77 8.18 11.67
CA SER A 253 -29.77 7.77 10.67
C SER A 253 -29.63 6.25 10.60
N ASP A 254 -29.52 5.59 11.75
CA ASP A 254 -29.40 4.13 11.83
C ASP A 254 -30.59 3.41 11.16
N LYS A 255 -31.81 3.94 11.36
CA LYS A 255 -33.02 3.40 10.72
C LYS A 255 -33.00 3.58 9.19
N TYR A 256 -32.41 4.66 8.68
CA TYR A 256 -32.26 4.86 7.24
C TYR A 256 -31.24 3.89 6.64
N GLU A 257 -30.10 3.67 7.31
CA GLU A 257 -29.09 2.72 6.87
C GLU A 257 -29.62 1.28 6.88
N GLU A 258 -30.35 0.89 7.93
CA GLU A 258 -30.97 -0.44 8.00
C GLU A 258 -32.00 -0.62 6.89
N LYS A 259 -32.85 0.38 6.64
CA LYS A 259 -33.83 0.34 5.55
C LYS A 259 -33.15 0.27 4.17
N GLN A 260 -32.01 0.93 4.00
CA GLN A 260 -31.23 0.86 2.77
C GLN A 260 -30.56 -0.50 2.60
N ARG A 261 -29.99 -1.06 3.67
CA ARG A 261 -29.38 -2.40 3.69
C ARG A 261 -30.39 -3.50 3.39
N ASN A 262 -31.63 -3.33 3.86
CA ASN A 262 -32.73 -4.28 3.70
C ASN A 262 -33.58 -4.01 2.44
N ASN A 263 -33.29 -2.98 1.63
CA ASN A 263 -34.02 -2.75 0.39
C ASN A 263 -33.51 -3.70 -0.71
N PRO A 264 -34.27 -4.74 -1.10
CA PRO A 264 -33.83 -5.72 -2.10
C PRO A 264 -33.64 -5.10 -3.49
N VAL A 265 -34.29 -3.98 -3.79
CA VAL A 265 -34.28 -3.33 -5.11
C VAL A 265 -32.90 -2.71 -5.43
N GLN A 266 -32.16 -2.23 -4.42
CA GLN A 266 -30.80 -1.71 -4.62
C GLN A 266 -29.75 -2.83 -4.77
N ARG A 267 -29.97 -4.01 -4.17
CA ARG A 267 -29.06 -5.15 -4.35
C ARG A 267 -29.07 -5.67 -5.79
N LEU A 268 -30.23 -5.65 -6.46
CA LEU A 268 -30.37 -6.09 -7.85
C LEU A 268 -29.64 -5.15 -8.81
N THR A 269 -29.82 -3.83 -8.67
CA THR A 269 -29.18 -2.86 -9.57
C THR A 269 -27.66 -2.80 -9.48
N LEU A 270 -27.06 -3.09 -8.31
CA LEU A 270 -25.60 -3.13 -8.15
C LEU A 270 -25.01 -4.44 -8.70
N ARG A 271 -25.70 -5.57 -8.50
CA ARG A 271 -25.28 -6.86 -9.06
C ARG A 271 -25.40 -6.86 -10.59
N ASP A 272 -26.47 -6.31 -11.13
CA ASP A 272 -26.68 -6.21 -12.58
C ASP A 272 -25.65 -5.26 -13.23
N LYS A 273 -25.29 -4.16 -12.56
CA LYS A 273 -24.21 -3.27 -13.04
C LYS A 273 -22.84 -3.94 -13.00
N ILE A 274 -22.52 -4.71 -11.95
CA ILE A 274 -21.26 -5.45 -11.88
C ILE A 274 -21.23 -6.58 -12.92
N PHE A 275 -22.36 -7.24 -13.18
CA PHE A 275 -22.46 -8.28 -14.19
C PHE A 275 -22.32 -7.73 -15.62
N LEU A 276 -22.90 -6.55 -15.89
CA LEU A 276 -22.76 -5.86 -17.18
C LEU A 276 -21.33 -5.36 -17.43
N VAL A 277 -20.62 -4.87 -16.41
CA VAL A 277 -19.21 -4.47 -16.53
C VAL A 277 -18.28 -5.69 -16.62
N GLY A 278 -18.60 -6.80 -15.96
CA GLY A 278 -17.86 -8.05 -16.07
C GLY A 278 -17.99 -8.73 -17.44
N GLN A 279 -19.16 -8.61 -18.11
CA GLN A 279 -19.35 -9.14 -19.47
C GLN A 279 -18.65 -8.30 -20.54
N SER A 280 -18.46 -6.99 -20.35
CA SER A 280 -17.72 -6.16 -21.31
C SER A 280 -16.19 -6.33 -21.25
N LEU A 281 -15.68 -7.04 -20.23
CA LEU A 281 -14.25 -7.36 -20.07
C LEU A 281 -13.89 -8.80 -20.48
N ARG A 282 -14.86 -9.57 -20.99
CA ARG A 282 -14.60 -10.87 -21.59
C ARG A 282 -14.15 -10.66 -23.03
N TRP A 283 -12.84 -10.45 -23.19
CA TRP A 283 -12.19 -10.38 -24.49
C TRP A 283 -12.52 -11.62 -25.33
N PRO A 284 -12.91 -11.47 -26.60
CA PRO A 284 -13.02 -12.58 -27.52
C PRO A 284 -11.60 -13.04 -27.86
N PHE A 285 -11.24 -14.22 -27.38
CA PHE A 285 -10.25 -15.08 -28.03
C PHE A 285 -10.98 -16.31 -28.55
#